data_AF-A0A238JTV8-F1
#
_entry.id   AF-A0A238JTV8-F1
#
_cell.length_a   1.000
_cell.length_b   1.000
_cell.length_c   1.000
_cell.angle_alpha   90.00
_cell.angle_beta   90.00
_cell.angle_gamma   90.00
#
_symmetry.space_group_name_H-M   'P 1'
#
loop_
_entity.id
_entity.type
_entity.pdbx_description
1 polymer ?
#
loop_
_entity_poly.entity_id
_entity_poly.type
_entity_poly.pdbx_seq_one_letter_code
_entity_poly.pdbx_strand_id
1 'polypeptide(L)' 'MKAFLAAAAAMVVITAGAPLVLKQLGHSAAETQTGSSVRLD' A
#
# COMPACT_ATOMS: atom_id res chain seq x y z
N MET A 1 13.61 -24.76 -10.81
CA MET A 1 13.90 -24.37 -9.40
C MET A 1 14.31 -22.90 -9.25
N LYS A 2 15.10 -22.31 -10.15
CA LYS A 2 15.56 -20.91 -10.09
C LYS A 2 14.40 -19.88 -10.08
N ALA A 3 13.41 -20.09 -10.94
CA ALA A 3 12.24 -19.22 -11.04
C ALA A 3 11.35 -19.25 -9.78
N PHE A 4 11.24 -20.42 -9.14
CA PHE A 4 10.50 -20.56 -7.90
C PHE A 4 11.18 -19.80 -6.75
N LEU A 5 12.51 -19.87 -6.67
CA LEU A 5 13.27 -19.13 -5.67
C LEU A 5 13.19 -17.61 -5.87
N ALA A 6 13.22 -17.15 -7.11
CA ALA A 6 13.02 -15.73 -7.44
C ALA A 6 11.61 -15.24 -7.08
N ALA A 7 10.58 -16.06 -7.34
CA ALA A 7 9.20 -15.74 -6.97
C ALA A 7 9.03 -15.67 -5.44
N ALA A 8 9.64 -16.59 -4.70
CA ALA A 8 9.61 -16.58 -3.24
C ALA A 8 10.32 -15.33 -2.67
N ALA A 9 11.48 -14.96 -3.23
CA ALA A 9 12.19 -13.75 -2.84
C ALA A 9 11.36 -12.48 -3.12
N ALA A 10 10.72 -12.40 -4.29
CA ALA A 10 9.83 -11.30 -4.61
C ALA A 10 8.64 -11.23 -3.64
N MET A 11 8.04 -12.36 -3.27
CA MET A 11 6.91 -12.40 -2.34
C MET A 11 7.30 -11.88 -0.94
N VAL A 12 8.49 -12.23 -0.46
CA VAL A 12 9.03 -11.72 0.81
C VAL A 12 9.23 -10.22 0.76
N VAL A 13 9.83 -9.69 -0.31
CA VAL A 13 10.06 -8.25 -0.49
C VAL A 13 8.74 -7.47 -0.56
N ILE A 14 7.76 -7.98 -1.32
CA ILE A 14 6.43 -7.38 -1.43
C ILE A 14 5.74 -7.37 -0.06
N THR A 15 5.80 -8.47 0.68
CA THR A 15 5.17 -8.60 2.00
C THR A 15 5.82 -7.65 3.03
N ALA A 16 7.15 -7.53 3.02
CA ALA A 16 7.87 -6.63 3.91
C ALA A 16 7.71 -5.14 3.54
N GLY A 17 7.57 -4.82 2.25
CA GLY A 17 7.34 -3.46 1.75
C GLY A 17 5.89 -2.99 1.85
N ALA A 18 4.93 -3.92 1.89
CA ALA A 18 3.50 -3.62 1.92
C ALA A 18 3.09 -2.65 3.05
N PRO A 19 3.56 -2.77 4.31
CA PRO A 19 3.19 -1.82 5.37
C PRO A 19 3.61 -0.38 5.09
N LEU A 20 4.75 -0.17 4.42
CA LEU A 20 5.25 1.17 4.08
C LEU A 20 4.41 1.79 2.96
N VAL A 21 4.14 1.02 1.91
CA VAL A 21 3.32 1.45 0.78
C VAL A 21 1.87 1.70 1.23
N LEU A 22 1.30 0.83 2.06
CA LEU A 22 -0.04 1.00 2.62
C LEU A 22 -0.14 2.21 3.55
N LYS A 23 0.92 2.53 4.32
CA LYS A 23 0.96 3.77 5.12
C LYS A 23 0.97 5.02 4.23
N GLN A 24 1.72 5.02 3.14
CA GLN A 24 1.75 6.13 2.19
C GLN A 24 0.42 6.29 1.44
N LEU A 25 -0.14 5.19 0.94
CA LEU A 25 -1.45 5.18 0.28
C LEU A 25 -2.57 5.56 1.25
N GLY A 26 -2.51 5.12 2.51
CA GLY A 26 -3.45 5.49 3.56
C GLY A 26 -3.38 6.98 3.93
N HIS A 27 -2.17 7.57 3.99
CA HIS A 27 -2.01 9.03 4.15
C HIS A 27 -2.61 9.77 2.96
N SER A 28 -2.28 9.35 1.73
CA SER A 28 -2.81 9.96 0.51
C SER A 28 -4.34 9.84 0.41
N ALA A 29 -4.92 8.72 0.83
CA ALA A 29 -6.37 8.53 0.89
C ALA A 29 -7.03 9.38 1.98
N ALA A 30 -6.40 9.53 3.15
CA ALA A 30 -6.87 10.40 4.22
C ALA A 30 -6.81 11.88 3.81
N GLU A 31 -5.75 12.32 3.14
CA GLU A 31 -5.62 13.68 2.58
C GLU A 31 -6.70 13.95 1.52
N THR A 32 -6.97 12.97 0.66
CA THR A 32 -8.03 13.04 -0.36
C THR A 32 -9.44 13.08 0.27
N GLN A 33 -9.69 12.34 1.35
CA GLN A 33 -10.97 12.41 2.09
C GLN A 33 -11.14 13.71 2.87
N THR A 34 -10.05 14.28 3.41
CA THR A 34 -10.12 15.50 4.22
C THR A 34 -10.54 16.72 3.37
N GLY A 35 -10.29 16.70 2.06
CA GLY A 35 -10.80 17.70 1.10
C GLY A 35 -12.26 17.48 0.65
N SER A 36 -12.79 16.27 0.82
CA SER A 36 -14.15 15.88 0.39
C SER A 36 -15.07 15.68 1.59
N SER A 37 -15.05 16.62 2.54
CA SER A 37 -16.17 16.76 3.46
C SER A 37 -17.37 17.31 2.66
N VAL A 38 -18.15 16.41 2.06
CA VAL A 38 -19.49 16.72 1.60
C VAL A 38 -20.26 17.14 2.83
N ARG A 39 -20.35 18.46 3.06
CA ARG A 39 -21.19 19.02 4.09
C ARG A 39 -22.63 18.74 3.66
N LEU A 40 -23.24 17.77 4.34
CA LEU A 40 -24.68 17.52 4.33
C LEU A 40 -25.33 18.47 5.36
N ASP A 41 -25.06 19.76 5.21
CA ASP A 41 -25.87 20.82 5.82
C ASP A 41 -26.82 21.36 4.75
#